data_AF-A0A7W0LQM4-F1
#
_entry.id   AF-A0A7W0LQM4-F1
#
_cell.length_a   1.000
_cell.length_b   1.000
_cell.length_c   1.000
_cell.angle_alpha   90.00
_cell.angle_beta   90.00
_cell.angle_gamma   90.00
#
_symmetry.space_group_name_H-M   'P 1'
#
loop_
_entity.id
_entity.type
_entity.pdbx_description
1 polymer ?
#
loop_
_entity_poly.entity_id
_entity_poly.type
_entity_poly.pdbx_seq_one_letter_code
_entity_poly.pdbx_strand_id
1 'polypeptide(L)' 'YVAVESPRGELGCYLVSDGSARPYRMHIRAPSFSNLQTLPHMMHGGLIADAVAIISSVDPIMGEVDR' A
#
# COMPACT_ATOMS: atom_id res chain seq x y z
N TYR A 1 16.29 -2.83 3.52
CA TYR A 1 15.05 -2.25 2.96
C TYR A 1 15.45 -1.43 1.75
N VAL A 2 14.81 -1.63 0.62
CA VAL A 2 15.03 -0.84 -0.60
C VAL A 2 13.67 -0.39 -1.11
N ALA A 3 13.54 0.88 -1.46
CA ALA A 3 12.30 1.45 -1.97
C ALA A 3 12.48 1.96 -3.41
N VAL A 4 11.40 1.90 -4.19
CA VAL A 4 11.30 2.41 -5.55
C VAL A 4 9.98 3.18 -5.69
N GLU A 5 9.98 4.23 -6.51
CA GLU A 5 8.75 4.96 -6.84
C GLU A 5 7.89 4.16 -7.82
N SER A 6 6.69 3.80 -7.40
CA SER A 6 5.66 3.21 -8.25
C SER A 6 4.63 4.28 -8.63
N PRO A 7 3.75 4.04 -9.63
CA PRO A 7 2.69 5.00 -9.98
C PRO A 7 1.74 5.37 -8.83
N ARG A 8 1.71 4.58 -7.75
CA ARG A 8 0.84 4.78 -6.57
C ARG A 8 1.60 5.25 -5.32
N GLY A 9 2.90 5.49 -5.44
CA GLY A 9 3.79 5.90 -4.36
C GLY A 9 4.89 4.89 -4.05
N GLU A 10 5.43 4.97 -2.84
CA GLU A 10 6.61 4.20 -2.42
C GLU A 10 6.34 2.69 -2.32
N LEU A 11 6.99 1.91 -3.19
CA LEU A 11 7.01 0.45 -3.14
C LEU A 11 8.30 -0.01 -2.47
N GLY A 12 8.18 -0.65 -1.30
CA GLY A 12 9.32 -1.11 -0.52
C GLY A 12 9.52 -2.62 -0.55
N CYS A 13 10.77 -3.07 -0.64
CA CYS A 13 11.16 -4.47 -0.47
C CYS A 13 12.08 -4.61 0.75
N TYR A 14 11.63 -5.39 1.73
CA TYR A 14 12.40 -5.80 2.90
C TYR A 14 12.82 -7.25 2.73
N LEU A 15 14.10 -7.48 2.49
CA LEU A 15 14.70 -8.82 2.38
C LEU A 15 15.70 -9.05 3.51
N VAL A 16 15.66 -10.24 4.10
CA VAL A 16 16.64 -10.75 5.06
C VAL A 16 17.22 -12.05 4.49
N SER A 17 18.54 -12.18 4.50
CA SER A 17 19.26 -13.40 4.10
C SER A 17 19.99 -13.99 5.30
N ASP A 18 19.98 -15.30 5.40
CA ASP A 18 20.77 -16.11 6.33
C ASP A 18 22.06 -16.66 5.68
N GLY A 19 22.40 -16.18 4.47
CA GLY A 19 23.52 -16.65 3.67
C GLY A 19 23.19 -17.84 2.75
N SER A 20 21.97 -18.37 2.79
CA SER A 20 21.51 -19.39 1.85
C SER A 20 21.08 -18.80 0.49
N ALA A 21 20.84 -19.67 -0.50
CA ALA A 21 20.34 -19.28 -1.82
C ALA A 21 18.86 -18.83 -1.82
N ARG A 22 18.17 -18.90 -0.68
CA ARG A 22 16.77 -18.51 -0.53
C ARG A 22 16.66 -17.35 0.46
N PRO A 23 15.74 -16.40 0.26
CA PRO A 23 15.52 -15.34 1.25
C PRO A 23 14.98 -15.97 2.55
N TYR A 24 15.61 -15.65 3.68
CA TYR A 24 15.14 -16.04 5.00
C TYR A 24 13.81 -15.38 5.33
N ARG A 25 13.66 -14.10 4.99
CA ARG A 25 12.40 -13.35 5.08
C ARG A 25 12.30 -12.36 3.93
N MET A 26 11.11 -12.26 3.35
CA MET A 26 10.77 -11.25 2.36
C MET A 26 9.44 -10.61 2.75
N HIS A 27 9.40 -9.28 2.72
CA HIS A 27 8.19 -8.50 2.93
C HIS A 27 8.14 -7.35 1.93
N ILE A 28 7.02 -7.22 1.22
CA ILE A 28 6.77 -6.12 0.30
C ILE A 28 5.87 -5.12 1.02
N ARG A 29 6.32 -3.87 1.15
CA ARG A 29 5.49 -2.76 1.57
C ARG A 29 4.81 -2.20 0.33
N ALA A 30 3.53 -2.52 0.15
CA ALA A 30 2.74 -1.93 -0.92
C ALA A 30 2.25 -0.51 -0.56
N PRO A 31 2.28 0.44 -1.51
CA PRO A 31 1.79 1.79 -1.28
C PRO A 31 0.28 1.81 -1.04
N SER A 32 -0.47 0.98 -1.77
CA SER A 32 -1.94 0.87 -1.68
C SER A 32 -2.43 0.58 -0.26
N PHE A 33 -1.72 -0.26 0.52
CA PHE A 33 -2.09 -0.57 1.90
C PHE A 33 -1.97 0.64 2.83
N SER A 34 -0.90 1.44 2.67
CA SER A 34 -0.71 2.65 3.46
C SER A 34 -1.72 3.73 3.07
N ASN A 35 -1.98 3.89 1.77
CA ASN A 35 -2.92 4.88 1.26
C ASN A 35 -4.36 4.57 1.72
N LEU A 36 -4.77 3.30 1.74
CA LEU A 36 -6.11 2.89 2.16
C LEU A 36 -6.42 3.25 3.63
N GLN A 37 -5.41 3.25 4.51
CA GLN A 37 -5.57 3.65 5.91
C GLN A 37 -5.91 5.14 6.09
N THR A 38 -5.72 5.97 5.07
CA THR A 38 -6.09 7.40 5.12
C THR A 38 -7.57 7.65 4.81
N LEU A 39 -8.29 6.65 4.26
CA LEU A 39 -9.71 6.78 3.89
C LEU A 39 -10.62 7.26 5.02
N PRO A 40 -10.53 6.75 6.27
CA PRO A 40 -11.41 7.21 7.36
C PRO A 40 -11.24 8.71 7.65
N HIS A 41 -10.02 9.23 7.48
CA HIS A 41 -9.75 10.65 7.68
C HIS A 41 -10.31 11.50 6.53
N MET A 42 -10.13 11.05 5.27
CA MET A 42 -10.64 11.74 4.09
C MET A 42 -12.17 11.72 3.98
N MET A 43 -12.81 10.68 4.51
CA MET A 43 -14.28 10.52 4.48
C MET A 43 -14.97 11.20 5.67
N HIS A 44 -14.22 11.74 6.63
CA HIS A 44 -14.81 12.35 7.83
C HIS A 44 -15.59 13.61 7.50
N GLY A 45 -16.89 13.64 7.84
CA GLY A 45 -17.77 14.78 7.59
C GLY A 45 -18.30 14.88 6.15
N GLY A 46 -17.93 13.95 5.25
CA GLY A 46 -18.43 13.89 3.88
C GLY A 46 -19.74 13.11 3.74
N LEU A 47 -20.36 13.20 2.56
CA LEU A 47 -21.55 12.41 2.22
C LEU A 47 -21.13 11.01 1.72
N ILE A 48 -22.05 10.04 1.80
CA ILE A 48 -21.81 8.69 1.22
C ILE A 48 -21.51 8.78 -0.28
N ALA A 49 -22.10 9.76 -0.98
CA ALA A 49 -21.81 10.01 -2.39
C ALA A 49 -20.34 10.36 -2.65
N ASP A 50 -19.70 11.06 -1.71
CA ASP A 50 -18.29 11.48 -1.83
C ASP A 50 -17.33 10.30 -1.62
N ALA A 51 -17.79 9.23 -0.97
CA ALA A 51 -16.99 8.02 -0.73
C ALA A 51 -16.41 7.45 -2.03
N VAL A 52 -17.21 7.43 -3.10
CA VAL A 52 -16.78 6.89 -4.40
C VAL A 52 -15.66 7.73 -5.00
N ALA A 53 -15.78 9.06 -4.94
CA ALA A 53 -14.76 9.97 -5.45
C ALA A 53 -13.47 9.89 -4.63
N ILE A 54 -13.59 9.79 -3.29
CA ILE A 54 -12.44 9.67 -2.38
C ILE A 54 -11.68 8.36 -2.64
N ILE A 55 -12.39 7.23 -2.71
CA ILE A 55 -11.77 5.92 -2.97
C ILE A 55 -11.09 5.90 -4.35
N SER A 56 -11.74 6.46 -5.37
CA SER A 56 -11.18 6.51 -6.74
C SER A 56 -9.96 7.41 -6.84
N SER A 57 -9.88 8.46 -6.02
CA SER A 57 -8.72 9.36 -5.99
C SER A 57 -7.47 8.70 -5.41
N VAL A 58 -7.65 7.73 -4.51
CA VAL A 58 -6.56 6.99 -3.86
C VAL A 58 -6.10 5.79 -4.69
N ASP A 59 -6.97 5.27 -5.56
CA ASP A 59 -6.74 4.14 -6.46
C ASP A 59 -6.08 2.88 -5.82
N PRO A 60 -6.66 2.32 -4.73
CA PRO A 60 -6.08 1.15 -4.06
C PRO A 60 -6.33 -0.14 -4.87
N ILE A 61 -5.26 -0.92 -5.11
CA ILE A 61 -5.39 -2.28 -5.64
C ILE A 61 -5.52 -3.28 -4.48
N MET A 62 -6.64 -4.00 -4.43
CA MET A 62 -6.89 -4.96 -3.34
C MET A 62 -5.88 -6.12 -3.31
N GLY A 63 -5.35 -6.55 -4.45
CA GLY A 63 -4.29 -7.59 -4.49
C GLY A 63 -2.92 -7.16 -3.95
N GLU A 64 -2.73 -5.86 -3.71
CA GLU A 64 -1.57 -5.33 -2.99
C GLU A 64 -1.84 -5.14 -1.49
N VAL A 65 -3.09 -4.88 -1.13
CA VAL A 65 -3.54 -4.61 0.25
C VAL A 65 -3.66 -5.89 1.08
N ASP A 66 -4.00 -7.02 0.44
CA ASP A 66 -4.28 -8.31 1.10
C ASP A 66 -3.02 -9.13 1.48
N ARG A 67 -1.80 -8.60 1.27
CA ARG A 67 -0.52 -9.29 1.51
C ARG A 67 0.13 -8.94 2.84
#